data_AF-A0A812QAK1-F1
#
_entry.id   AF-A0A812QAK1-F1
#
_cell.length_a   1.000
_cell.length_b   1.000
_cell.length_c   1.000
_cell.angle_alpha   90.00
_cell.angle_beta   90.00
_cell.angle_gamma   90.00
#
_symmetry.space_group_name_H-M   'P 1'
#
loop_
_entity.id
_entity.type
_entity.pdbx_description
1 polymer ?
#
loop_
_entity_poly.entity_id
_entity_poly.type
_entity_poly.pdbx_seq_one_letter_code
_entity_poly.pdbx_strand_id
1 'polypeptide(L)'
;MSNCWAWGVQQRLASSPCAPLVTQYVSCCRQAGWDARERLDQKFAVPDGGAEALPCEGELTELRRCLPTALLGGKGRPFEACERDFRAVAMLPADDGESEKAHNVLRRGWACLRRAFQQPVDQLVAQTAAVGECRPAIPVKNAAGKGHWTS
;
A
#
# COMPACT_ATOMS: atom_id res chain seq x y z
N MET A 1 3.40 -19.00 2.14
CA MET A 1 4.55 -18.14 1.81
C MET A 1 5.28 -17.83 3.12
N SER A 2 6.62 -17.81 3.14
CA SER A 2 7.38 -17.58 4.36
C SER A 2 7.15 -16.16 4.91
N ASN A 3 6.98 -16.02 6.23
CA ASN A 3 6.84 -14.74 6.93
C ASN A 3 8.03 -13.79 6.64
N CYS A 4 9.20 -14.32 6.28
CA CYS A 4 10.38 -13.53 5.91
C CYS A 4 10.18 -12.71 4.62
N TRP A 5 9.44 -13.24 3.64
CA TRP A 5 9.16 -12.54 2.39
C TRP A 5 8.20 -11.37 2.62
N ALA A 6 7.11 -11.60 3.35
CA ALA A 6 6.14 -10.55 3.67
C ALA A 6 6.82 -9.42 4.47
N TRP A 7 7.66 -9.76 5.45
CA TRP A 7 8.42 -8.75 6.18
C TRP A 7 9.35 -7.94 5.26
N GLY A 8 10.06 -8.58 4.32
CA GLY A 8 10.92 -7.87 3.36
C GLY A 8 10.15 -6.89 2.47
N VAL A 9 8.96 -7.29 1.99
CA VAL A 9 8.07 -6.40 1.23
C VAL A 9 7.58 -5.25 2.11
N GLN A 10 7.16 -5.55 3.34
CA GLN A 10 6.71 -4.55 4.29
C GLN A 10 7.80 -3.50 4.57
N GLN A 11 9.06 -3.92 4.79
CA GLN A 11 10.19 -3.00 4.96
C GLN A 11 10.41 -2.11 3.74
N ARG A 12 10.29 -2.68 2.54
CA ARG A 12 10.40 -1.92 1.29
C ARG A 12 9.32 -0.86 1.20
N LEU A 13 8.07 -1.21 1.53
CA LEU A 13 6.95 -0.26 1.53
C LEU A 13 7.13 0.82 2.61
N ALA A 14 7.52 0.42 3.83
CA ALA A 14 7.76 1.35 4.94
C ALA A 14 8.95 2.30 4.70
N SER A 15 9.91 1.91 3.86
CA SER A 15 11.05 2.74 3.45
C SER A 15 10.77 3.57 2.19
N SER A 16 9.62 3.38 1.55
CA SER A 16 9.26 4.10 0.33
C SER A 16 8.70 5.49 0.64
N PRO A 17 8.62 6.38 -0.37
CA PRO A 17 7.92 7.66 -0.23
C PRO A 17 6.44 7.55 0.16
N CYS A 18 5.85 6.34 0.16
CA CYS A 18 4.46 6.11 0.54
C CYS A 18 4.22 6.04 2.05
N ALA A 19 5.25 5.93 2.88
CA ALA A 19 5.09 5.78 4.33
C ALA A 19 4.28 6.92 5.00
N PRO A 20 4.48 8.21 4.65
CA PRO A 20 3.63 9.29 5.16
C PRO A 20 2.16 9.10 4.79
N LEU A 21 1.86 8.63 3.57
CA LEU A 21 0.48 8.41 3.10
C LEU A 21 -0.21 7.29 3.90
N VAL A 22 0.54 6.24 4.28
CA VAL A 22 0.00 5.17 5.15
C VAL A 22 -0.36 5.73 6.52
N THR A 23 0.48 6.62 7.06
CA THR A 23 0.23 7.30 8.34
C THR A 23 -0.99 8.21 8.26
N GLN A 24 -1.12 8.99 7.19
CA GLN A 24 -2.26 9.88 6.97
C GLN A 24 -3.57 9.09 6.87
N TYR A 25 -3.60 8.03 6.06
CA TYR A 25 -4.75 7.15 5.93
C TYR A 25 -5.19 6.55 7.28
N VAL A 26 -4.24 5.96 8.02
CA VAL A 26 -4.53 5.38 9.34
C VAL A 26 -5.03 6.44 10.32
N SER A 27 -4.42 7.64 10.31
CA SER A 27 -4.85 8.75 11.16
C SER A 27 -6.27 9.20 10.82
N CYS A 28 -6.60 9.32 9.53
CA CYS A 28 -7.93 9.68 9.08
C CYS A 28 -8.96 8.62 9.51
N CYS A 29 -8.69 7.33 9.26
CA CYS A 29 -9.62 6.25 9.66
C CYS A 29 -9.85 6.26 11.17
N ARG A 30 -8.78 6.45 11.97
CA ARG A 30 -8.89 6.56 13.43
C ARG A 30 -9.76 7.75 13.86
N GLN A 31 -9.61 8.92 13.24
CA GLN A 31 -10.44 10.10 13.52
C GLN A 31 -11.91 9.87 13.16
N ALA A 32 -12.17 9.10 12.09
CA ALA A 32 -13.51 8.67 11.69
C ALA A 32 -14.07 7.49 12.52
N GLY A 33 -13.31 6.95 13.48
CA GLY A 33 -13.71 5.80 14.30
C GLY A 33 -13.72 4.46 13.55
N TRP A 34 -12.94 4.33 12.48
CA TRP A 34 -12.90 3.18 11.59
C TRP A 34 -11.59 2.39 11.71
N ASP A 35 -11.66 1.07 11.49
CA ASP A 35 -10.48 0.23 11.35
C ASP A 35 -9.86 0.41 9.95
N ALA A 36 -8.65 0.96 9.89
CA ALA A 36 -7.96 1.25 8.64
C ALA A 36 -7.68 -0.02 7.81
N ARG A 37 -7.45 -1.18 8.44
CA ARG A 37 -7.15 -2.43 7.74
C ARG A 37 -8.41 -2.98 7.07
N GLU A 38 -9.55 -2.96 7.76
CA GLU A 38 -10.84 -3.40 7.19
C GLU A 38 -11.26 -2.54 5.98
N ARG A 39 -10.84 -1.27 5.97
CA ARG A 39 -11.17 -0.31 4.90
C ARG A 39 -10.31 -0.44 3.64
N LEU A 40 -9.16 -1.14 3.69
CA LEU A 40 -8.30 -1.35 2.51
C LEU A 40 -9.00 -2.09 1.37
N ASP A 41 -9.93 -2.97 1.71
CA ASP A 41 -10.66 -3.82 0.77
C ASP A 41 -11.99 -3.20 0.31
N GLN A 42 -12.27 -1.96 0.71
CA GLN A 42 -13.40 -1.22 0.15
C GLN A 42 -13.25 -1.12 -1.37
N LYS A 43 -14.35 -1.38 -2.06
CA LYS A 43 -14.44 -1.23 -3.51
C LYS A 43 -14.28 0.25 -3.85
N PHE A 44 -13.66 0.52 -4.99
CA PHE A 44 -13.64 1.87 -5.58
C PHE A 44 -15.09 2.35 -5.68
N ALA A 45 -15.40 3.48 -5.03
CA ALA A 45 -16.67 4.13 -5.24
C ALA A 45 -16.76 4.50 -6.72
N VAL A 46 -17.75 3.97 -7.43
CA VAL A 46 -18.07 4.46 -8.76
C VAL A 46 -18.70 5.83 -8.55
N PRO A 47 -18.26 6.89 -9.25
CA PRO A 47 -18.88 8.21 -9.19
C PRO A 47 -20.22 8.18 -9.93
N ASP A 48 -21.16 7.36 -9.50
CA ASP A 48 -22.56 7.44 -9.89
C ASP A 48 -23.31 8.13 -8.76
N GLY A 49 -23.21 9.47 -8.74
CA GLY A 49 -24.20 10.46 -8.31
C GLY A 49 -24.86 10.40 -6.92
N GLY A 50 -24.60 9.40 -6.07
CA GLY A 50 -25.36 9.23 -4.83
C GLY A 50 -24.68 8.43 -3.72
N ALA A 51 -23.44 8.00 -3.89
CA ALA A 51 -22.68 7.43 -2.78
C ALA A 51 -22.16 8.56 -1.89
N GLU A 52 -22.53 8.54 -0.60
CA GLU A 52 -21.90 9.38 0.42
C GLU A 52 -20.38 9.25 0.31
N ALA A 53 -19.69 10.39 0.24
CA ALA A 53 -18.24 10.40 0.24
C ALA A 53 -17.74 9.70 1.51
N LEU A 54 -17.13 8.53 1.34
CA LEU A 54 -16.60 7.79 2.47
C LEU A 54 -15.44 8.60 3.07
N PRO A 55 -15.39 8.75 4.40
CA PRO A 55 -14.23 9.37 5.04
C PRO A 55 -12.96 8.62 4.63
N CYS A 56 -11.91 9.39 4.38
CA CYS A 56 -10.57 8.92 4.02
C CYS A 56 -10.39 8.33 2.61
N GLU A 57 -11.37 8.49 1.71
CA GLU A 57 -11.25 7.99 0.32
C GLU A 57 -10.12 8.70 -0.46
N GLY A 58 -9.83 9.97 -0.12
CA GLY A 58 -8.71 10.72 -0.67
C GLY A 58 -7.37 10.06 -0.34
N GLU A 59 -7.11 9.86 0.95
CA GLU A 59 -5.90 9.20 1.45
C GLU A 59 -5.78 7.76 0.94
N LEU A 60 -6.90 7.03 0.83
CA LEU A 60 -6.92 5.69 0.25
C LEU A 60 -6.59 5.71 -1.24
N THR A 61 -7.06 6.72 -1.98
CA THR A 61 -6.76 6.90 -3.41
C THR A 61 -5.28 7.22 -3.63
N GLU A 62 -4.68 8.06 -2.78
CA GLU A 62 -3.23 8.32 -2.79
C GLU A 62 -2.43 7.05 -2.47
N LEU A 63 -2.87 6.24 -1.51
CA LEU A 63 -2.26 4.94 -1.24
C LEU A 63 -2.37 3.96 -2.40
N ARG A 64 -3.54 3.91 -3.06
CA ARG A 64 -3.78 3.09 -4.25
C ARG A 64 -2.91 3.51 -5.43
N ARG A 65 -2.45 4.76 -5.48
CA ARG A 65 -1.42 5.23 -6.41
C ARG A 65 -0.03 4.82 -5.95
N CYS A 66 0.33 5.13 -4.71
CA CYS A 66 1.70 5.05 -4.27
C CYS A 66 2.20 3.61 -4.01
N LEU A 67 1.42 2.77 -3.34
CA LEU A 67 1.91 1.42 -2.96
C LEU A 67 2.24 0.53 -4.18
N PRO A 68 1.43 0.51 -5.26
CA PRO A 68 1.83 -0.16 -6.50
C PRO A 68 3.15 0.35 -7.08
N THR A 69 3.39 1.66 -7.08
CA THR A 69 4.59 2.25 -7.68
C THR A 69 5.84 1.96 -6.83
N ALA A 70 5.73 1.91 -5.50
CA ALA A 70 6.83 1.53 -4.61
C ALA A 70 7.36 0.10 -4.83
N LEU A 71 6.53 -0.78 -5.40
CA LEU A 71 6.89 -2.16 -5.71
C LEU A 71 7.46 -2.36 -7.12
N LEU A 72 7.51 -1.31 -7.96
CA LEU A 72 8.10 -1.39 -9.29
C LEU A 72 9.60 -1.75 -9.25
N GLY A 73 10.04 -2.53 -10.24
CA GLY A 73 11.43 -2.99 -10.33
C GLY A 73 11.82 -4.04 -9.28
N GLY A 74 10.88 -4.54 -8.47
CA GLY A 74 11.09 -5.76 -7.71
C GLY A 74 11.27 -6.97 -8.63
N LYS A 75 12.08 -7.94 -8.23
CA LYS A 75 12.41 -9.13 -9.03
C LYS A 75 11.67 -10.37 -8.54
N GLY A 76 11.37 -11.28 -9.47
CA GLY A 76 10.70 -12.54 -9.19
C GLY A 76 9.21 -12.39 -8.93
N ARG A 77 8.53 -13.53 -8.74
CA ARG A 77 7.11 -13.53 -8.38
C ARG A 77 6.93 -13.11 -6.91
N PRO A 78 5.93 -12.28 -6.58
CA PRO A 78 4.88 -11.78 -7.47
C PRO A 78 5.14 -10.44 -8.17
N PHE A 79 6.28 -9.78 -7.98
CA PHE A 79 6.56 -8.45 -8.54
C PHE A 79 6.36 -8.38 -10.06
N GLU A 80 6.98 -9.31 -10.80
CA GLU A 80 6.89 -9.37 -12.27
C GLU A 80 5.45 -9.62 -12.76
N ALA A 81 4.63 -10.32 -11.96
CA ALA A 81 3.24 -10.62 -12.33
C ALA A 81 2.33 -9.39 -12.26
N CYS A 82 2.65 -8.41 -11.40
CA CYS A 82 1.90 -7.16 -11.27
C CYS A 82 2.55 -5.97 -11.99
N GLU A 83 3.74 -6.13 -12.56
CA GLU A 83 4.54 -5.04 -13.11
C GLU A 83 3.79 -4.22 -14.17
N ARG A 84 3.07 -4.88 -15.09
CA ARG A 84 2.27 -4.19 -16.11
C ARG A 84 1.22 -3.26 -15.49
N ASP A 85 0.50 -3.74 -14.48
CA ASP A 85 -0.56 -2.97 -13.82
C ASP A 85 0.05 -1.84 -12.96
N PHE A 86 1.17 -2.09 -12.29
CA PHE A 86 1.88 -1.08 -11.50
C PHE A 86 2.51 0.02 -12.37
N ARG A 87 3.05 -0.32 -13.54
CA ARG A 87 3.54 0.67 -14.51
C ARG A 87 2.41 1.55 -15.04
N ALA A 88 1.24 0.96 -15.30
CA ALA A 88 0.07 1.74 -15.72
C ALA A 88 -0.34 2.76 -14.65
N VAL A 89 -0.33 2.38 -13.37
CA VAL A 89 -0.57 3.31 -12.25
C VAL A 89 0.47 4.42 -12.20
N ALA A 90 1.77 4.10 -12.37
CA ALA A 90 2.85 5.09 -12.37
C ALA A 90 2.76 6.11 -13.50
N MET A 91 2.10 5.77 -14.60
CA MET A 91 1.91 6.65 -15.76
C MET A 91 0.65 7.52 -15.68
N LEU A 92 -0.16 7.37 -14.63
CA LEU A 92 -1.33 8.23 -14.44
C LEU A 92 -0.87 9.66 -14.07
N PRO A 93 -1.43 10.69 -14.71
CA PRO A 93 -1.24 12.07 -14.26
C PRO A 93 -1.73 12.23 -12.82
N ALA A 94 -1.09 13.14 -12.07
CA ALA A 94 -1.52 13.47 -10.71
C ALA A 94 -2.96 13.98 -10.68
N ASP A 95 -3.33 14.80 -11.67
CA ASP A 95 -4.61 15.50 -11.72
C ASP A 95 -5.73 14.73 -12.44
N ASP A 96 -5.43 13.58 -13.05
CA ASP A 96 -6.40 12.76 -13.80
C ASP A 96 -7.20 11.82 -12.85
N GLY A 97 -7.39 12.22 -11.59
CA GLY A 97 -7.98 11.39 -10.54
C GLY A 97 -9.40 10.91 -10.82
N GLU A 98 -10.14 11.66 -11.62
CA GLU A 98 -11.58 11.50 -11.78
C GLU A 98 -11.98 10.86 -13.10
N SER A 99 -11.03 10.64 -14.03
CA SER A 99 -11.39 9.99 -15.29
C SER A 99 -11.69 8.51 -15.08
N GLU A 100 -12.68 8.00 -15.82
CA GLU A 100 -13.04 6.59 -15.81
C GLU A 100 -11.82 5.69 -16.13
N LYS A 101 -10.93 6.19 -16.99
CA LYS A 101 -9.67 5.52 -17.32
C LYS A 101 -8.76 5.42 -16.11
N ALA A 102 -8.55 6.50 -15.37
CA ALA A 102 -7.72 6.48 -14.17
C ALA A 102 -8.31 5.57 -13.09
N HIS A 103 -9.61 5.63 -12.84
CA HIS A 103 -10.30 4.71 -11.94
C HIS A 103 -10.08 3.24 -12.32
N ASN A 104 -10.19 2.91 -13.60
CA ASN A 104 -9.96 1.55 -14.08
C ASN A 104 -8.50 1.08 -13.91
N VAL A 105 -7.53 1.96 -14.13
CA VAL A 105 -6.10 1.67 -13.93
C VAL A 105 -5.78 1.47 -12.45
N LEU A 106 -6.24 2.36 -11.57
CA LEU A 106 -6.06 2.24 -10.12
C LEU A 106 -6.73 0.96 -9.60
N ARG A 107 -7.93 0.64 -10.08
CA ARG A 107 -8.64 -0.59 -9.70
C ARG A 107 -7.85 -1.85 -10.03
N ARG A 108 -7.28 -1.93 -11.23
CA ARG A 108 -6.46 -3.08 -11.64
C ARG A 108 -5.16 -3.18 -10.85
N GLY A 109 -4.45 -2.05 -10.70
CA GLY A 109 -3.23 -1.98 -9.92
C GLY A 109 -3.44 -2.41 -8.48
N TRP A 110 -4.47 -1.87 -7.83
CA TRP A 110 -4.85 -2.23 -6.47
C TRP A 110 -5.28 -3.68 -6.35
N ALA A 111 -6.09 -4.19 -7.28
CA ALA A 111 -6.50 -5.59 -7.27
C ALA A 111 -5.30 -6.55 -7.38
N CYS A 112 -4.31 -6.25 -8.22
CA CYS A 112 -3.10 -7.06 -8.30
C CYS A 112 -2.29 -6.96 -7.01
N LEU A 113 -2.12 -5.74 -6.48
CA LEU A 113 -1.42 -5.49 -5.22
C LEU A 113 -2.06 -6.27 -4.06
N ARG A 114 -3.37 -6.15 -3.86
CA ARG A 114 -4.08 -6.87 -2.79
C ARG A 114 -3.96 -8.37 -2.99
N ARG A 115 -4.20 -8.92 -4.19
CA ARG A 115 -4.08 -10.36 -4.43
C ARG A 115 -2.68 -10.91 -4.12
N ALA A 116 -1.62 -10.17 -4.47
CA ALA A 116 -0.28 -10.70 -4.44
C ALA A 116 0.55 -10.27 -3.21
N PHE A 117 0.14 -9.18 -2.56
CA PHE A 117 0.84 -8.54 -1.45
C PHE A 117 -0.10 -8.19 -0.29
N GLN A 118 -1.24 -8.91 -0.15
CA GLN A 118 -2.21 -8.66 0.93
C GLN A 118 -1.55 -8.61 2.31
N GLN A 119 -0.87 -9.69 2.67
CA GLN A 119 -0.25 -9.86 3.99
C GLN A 119 0.71 -8.72 4.35
N PRO A 120 1.73 -8.38 3.54
CA PRO A 120 2.65 -7.29 3.89
C PRO A 120 1.96 -5.92 3.96
N VAL A 121 0.92 -5.67 3.15
CA VAL A 121 0.16 -4.41 3.20
C VAL A 121 -0.70 -4.34 4.47
N ASP A 122 -1.37 -5.43 4.83
CA ASP A 122 -2.15 -5.51 6.08
C ASP A 122 -1.25 -5.35 7.31
N GLN A 123 -0.08 -5.98 7.31
CA GLN A 123 0.93 -5.83 8.37
C GLN A 123 1.43 -4.39 8.48
N LEU A 124 1.68 -3.73 7.34
CA LEU A 124 2.11 -2.32 7.32
C LEU A 124 1.06 -1.40 7.96
N VAL A 125 -0.20 -1.56 7.58
CA VAL A 125 -1.32 -0.74 8.11
C VAL A 125 -1.58 -1.06 9.58
N ALA A 126 -1.61 -2.33 9.96
CA ALA A 126 -1.80 -2.73 11.36
C ALA A 126 -0.67 -2.22 12.27
N GLN A 127 0.59 -2.32 11.83
CA GLN A 127 1.71 -1.77 12.58
C GLN A 127 1.62 -0.25 12.70
N THR A 128 1.26 0.43 11.62
CA THR A 128 1.08 1.89 11.62
C THR A 128 -0.07 2.30 12.56
N ALA A 129 -1.17 1.54 12.60
CA ALA A 129 -2.28 1.77 13.52
C ALA A 129 -1.87 1.59 14.99
N ALA A 130 -1.01 0.60 15.28
CA ALA A 130 -0.51 0.34 16.63
C ALA A 130 0.52 1.38 17.10
N VAL A 131 1.41 1.82 16.22
CA VAL A 131 2.53 2.73 16.56
C VAL A 131 2.15 4.21 16.39
N GLY A 132 1.16 4.51 15.53
CA GLY A 132 0.74 5.85 15.17
C GLY A 132 1.50 6.45 13.97
N GLU A 133 2.54 5.78 13.48
CA GLU A 133 3.32 6.20 12.33
C GLU A 133 3.92 5.02 11.56
N CYS A 134 3.99 5.16 10.25
CA CYS A 134 4.64 4.18 9.38
C CYS A 134 6.14 4.47 9.34
N ARG A 135 6.92 3.66 10.07
CA ARG A 135 8.39 3.69 10.02
C ARG A 135 8.93 2.30 9.69
N PRO A 136 10.04 2.20 8.93
CA PRO A 136 10.72 0.93 8.76
C PRO A 136 11.13 0.40 10.14
N ALA A 137 11.04 -0.92 10.31
CA ALA A 137 11.50 -1.52 11.55
C ALA A 137 13.01 -1.36 11.61
N ILE A 138 13.52 -0.64 12.61
CA ILE A 138 14.96 -0.52 12.82
C ILE A 138 15.46 -1.95 13.09
N PRO A 139 16.44 -2.47 12.33
CA PRO A 139 17.02 -3.75 12.67
C PRO A 139 17.60 -3.65 14.09
N VAL A 140 17.12 -4.52 14.99
CA VAL A 140 17.58 -4.55 16.38
C VAL A 140 19.08 -4.84 16.35
N LYS A 141 19.91 -3.82 16.58
CA LYS A 141 21.38 -3.93 16.53
C LYS A 141 21.98 -4.85 17.60
N ASN A 142 21.15 -5.51 18.41
CA ASN A 142 21.55 -6.37 19.52
C ASN A 142 21.07 -7.83 19.39
N ALA A 143 20.81 -8.33 18.18
CA ALA A 143 20.85 -9.78 17.95
C ALA A 143 22.32 -10.19 17.71
N ALA A 144 23.10 -10.23 18.79
CA ALA A 144 24.44 -10.79 18.75
C ALA A 144 24.37 -12.25 18.26
N GLY A 145 24.77 -12.49 17.00
CA GLY A 145 24.82 -13.85 16.45
C GLY A 145 24.75 -13.93 14.93
N LYS A 146 25.84 -13.51 14.27
CA LYS A 146 26.33 -13.94 12.94
C LYS A 146 25.29 -14.25 11.85
N GLY A 147 25.26 -13.39 10.84
CA GLY A 147 24.75 -13.73 9.51
C GLY A 147 24.90 -12.56 8.55
N HIS A 148 26.03 -12.52 7.84
CA HIS A 148 26.19 -11.67 6.67
C HIS A 148 25.12 -12.02 5.63
N TRP A 149 24.35 -11.03 5.20
CA TRP A 149 23.53 -11.13 3.99
C TRP A 149 24.36 -10.58 2.84
N THR A 150 25.06 -11.46 2.12
CA THR A 150 25.56 -11.17 0.78
C THR A 150 24.49 -11.53 -0.23
N SER A 151 24.30 -10.61 -1.17
CA SER A 151 23.46 -10.66 -2.38
C SER A 151 23.64 -11.91 -3.22
#